data_AF-A0A9P4Y2Q5-F1
#
_entry.id   AF-A0A9P4Y2Q5-F1
#
_cell.length_a   1.000
_cell.length_b   1.000
_cell.length_c   1.000
_cell.angle_alpha   90.00
_cell.angle_beta   90.00
_cell.angle_gamma   90.00
#
_symmetry.space_group_name_H-M   'P 1'
#
loop_
_entity.id
_entity.type
_entity.pdbx_description
1 polymer ?
#
loop_
_entity_poly.entity_id
_entity_poly.type
_entity_poly.pdbx_seq_one_letter_code
_entity_poly.pdbx_strand_id
1 'polypeptide(L)'
;MSSSSSSSSSLSSSSSSQKPPSLSPFAECVVLATLHGRCMTYRRSYTTKESHGGGGGGGGSMDMGEASGGDDFWNRQRWLASAVERRLQTLEGAGSVHVGNDPMLFLVHMLAHSAVIKLCHMVQGAVSSASHTVEQLHAAAAFEQEASSAAAEMVRLAKQIPSFGYFKAHPFLPDLLACAASYLTSRSGNAAFSRDGGAQQLLRVLGDMEGINILARGYFQGLRLDT
;
A
#
# COMPACT_ATOMS: atom_id res chain seq x y z
N MET A 1 47.25 3.04 60.48
CA MET A 1 45.82 3.36 60.25
C MET A 1 45.70 3.91 58.84
N SER A 2 45.30 3.08 57.88
CA SER A 2 44.96 3.54 56.52
C SER A 2 43.92 2.58 55.95
N SER A 3 42.69 3.08 55.89
CA SER A 3 41.54 2.40 55.30
C SER A 3 41.56 2.63 53.79
N SER A 4 41.47 1.57 52.99
CA SER A 4 41.31 1.67 51.54
C SER A 4 39.89 1.26 51.15
N SER A 5 39.20 2.24 50.59
CA SER A 5 37.82 2.25 50.14
C SER A 5 37.60 1.27 48.97
N SER A 6 36.59 0.42 49.10
CA SER A 6 36.08 -0.41 48.00
C SER A 6 35.07 0.40 47.19
N SER A 7 35.44 0.81 45.98
CA SER A 7 34.52 1.43 45.03
C SER A 7 33.95 0.35 44.12
N SER A 8 32.70 -0.03 44.39
CA SER A 8 31.87 -0.87 43.52
C SER A 8 31.45 -0.08 42.28
N SER A 9 32.07 -0.36 41.13
CA SER A 9 31.67 0.19 39.84
C SER A 9 30.50 -0.60 39.26
N SER A 10 29.31 0.02 39.26
CA SER A 10 28.10 -0.49 38.62
C SER A 10 28.24 -0.50 37.09
N LEU A 11 28.01 -1.66 36.47
CA LEU A 11 27.92 -1.82 35.02
C LEU A 11 26.59 -1.22 34.52
N SER A 12 26.64 -0.02 33.94
CA SER A 12 25.51 0.58 33.24
C SER A 12 25.31 -0.15 31.90
N SER A 13 24.21 -0.88 31.78
CA SER A 13 23.82 -1.56 30.54
C SER A 13 23.16 -0.56 29.62
N SER A 14 23.92 0.01 28.69
CA SER A 14 23.40 0.84 27.61
C SER A 14 22.64 -0.05 26.63
N SER A 15 21.32 -0.18 26.78
CA SER A 15 20.46 -0.75 25.76
C SER A 15 20.41 0.22 24.57
N SER A 16 21.31 0.04 23.60
CA SER A 16 21.18 0.68 22.31
C SER A 16 19.89 0.18 21.65
N SER A 17 18.91 1.07 21.48
CA SER A 17 17.80 0.85 20.56
C SER A 17 18.37 0.62 19.17
N GLN A 18 18.67 -0.63 18.83
CA GLN A 18 19.11 -1.01 17.50
C GLN A 18 17.92 -0.79 16.55
N LYS A 19 17.99 0.30 15.78
CA LYS A 19 17.17 0.46 14.57
C LYS A 19 17.38 -0.80 13.73
N PRO A 20 16.32 -1.48 13.28
CA PRO A 20 16.48 -2.67 12.45
C PRO A 20 17.36 -2.33 11.23
N PRO A 21 18.23 -3.25 10.79
CA PRO A 21 19.15 -2.98 9.69
C PRO A 21 18.36 -2.61 8.43
N SER A 22 18.71 -1.47 7.82
CA SER A 22 18.13 -1.03 6.55
C SER A 22 18.45 -2.06 5.46
N LEU A 23 17.43 -2.57 4.77
CA LEU A 23 17.64 -3.48 3.66
C LEU A 23 18.16 -2.72 2.43
N SER A 24 18.73 -3.45 1.45
CA SER A 24 19.05 -2.85 0.15
C SER A 24 17.77 -2.49 -0.62
N PRO A 25 17.80 -1.51 -1.55
CA PRO A 25 16.63 -1.14 -2.35
C PRO A 25 15.99 -2.32 -3.10
N PHE A 26 16.80 -3.27 -3.57
CA PHE A 26 16.30 -4.49 -4.18
C PHE A 26 15.58 -5.40 -3.18
N ALA A 27 16.14 -5.60 -1.98
CA ALA A 27 15.49 -6.39 -0.94
C ALA A 27 14.19 -5.73 -0.44
N GLU A 28 14.17 -4.40 -0.28
CA GLU A 28 12.93 -3.66 0.00
C GLU A 28 11.91 -3.83 -1.12
N CYS A 29 12.34 -3.84 -2.39
CA CYS A 29 11.46 -4.06 -3.52
C CYS A 29 10.82 -5.45 -3.47
N VAL A 30 11.59 -6.50 -3.15
CA VAL A 30 11.05 -7.86 -3.02
C VAL A 30 10.02 -7.93 -1.89
N VAL A 31 10.31 -7.32 -0.74
CA VAL A 31 9.40 -7.29 0.41
C VAL A 31 8.10 -6.55 0.06
N LEU A 32 8.19 -5.36 -0.52
CA LEU A 32 7.01 -4.56 -0.86
C LEU A 32 6.23 -5.14 -2.02
N ALA A 33 6.89 -5.70 -3.04
CA ALA A 33 6.20 -6.43 -4.12
C ALA A 33 5.43 -7.62 -3.55
N THR A 34 5.98 -8.31 -2.55
CA THR A 34 5.28 -9.41 -1.86
C THR A 34 4.07 -8.90 -1.07
N LEU A 35 4.22 -7.79 -0.32
CA LEU A 35 3.11 -7.19 0.43
C LEU A 35 2.01 -6.69 -0.52
N HIS A 36 2.38 -6.06 -1.62
CA HIS A 36 1.48 -5.62 -2.69
C HIS A 36 0.74 -6.80 -3.32
N GLY A 37 1.45 -7.87 -3.66
CA GLY A 37 0.86 -9.10 -4.18
C GLY A 37 -0.12 -9.74 -3.19
N ARG A 38 0.19 -9.74 -1.88
CA ARG A 38 -0.73 -10.23 -0.85
C ARG A 38 -2.01 -9.40 -0.79
N CYS A 39 -1.94 -8.07 -0.94
CA CYS A 39 -3.13 -7.23 -1.05
C CYS A 39 -4.00 -7.65 -2.25
N MET A 40 -3.39 -8.02 -3.39
CA MET A 40 -4.12 -8.48 -4.58
C MET A 40 -4.75 -9.88 -4.39
N THR A 41 -4.04 -10.84 -3.81
CA THR A 41 -4.54 -12.21 -3.61
C THR A 41 -5.72 -12.25 -2.65
N TYR A 42 -5.69 -11.45 -1.59
CA TYR A 42 -6.78 -11.43 -0.62
C TYR A 42 -8.05 -10.87 -1.22
N ARG A 43 -7.97 -9.82 -2.06
CA ARG A 43 -9.14 -9.29 -2.80
C ARG A 43 -9.90 -10.42 -3.52
N ARG A 44 -9.17 -11.27 -4.25
CA ARG A 44 -9.77 -12.40 -4.99
C ARG A 44 -10.45 -13.41 -4.08
N SER A 45 -9.84 -13.67 -2.92
CA SER A 45 -10.34 -14.67 -1.96
C SER A 45 -11.64 -14.25 -1.29
N TYR A 46 -11.85 -12.95 -1.04
CA TYR A 46 -13.11 -12.44 -0.48
C TYR A 46 -14.22 -12.37 -1.55
N THR A 47 -13.91 -11.87 -2.75
CA THR A 47 -14.89 -11.83 -3.86
C THR A 47 -15.41 -13.22 -4.26
N THR A 48 -14.58 -14.27 -4.16
CA THR A 48 -14.99 -15.63 -4.50
C THR A 48 -15.83 -16.29 -3.41
N LYS A 49 -15.58 -15.97 -2.13
CA LYS A 49 -16.39 -16.49 -1.01
C LYS A 49 -17.83 -15.96 -1.02
N GLU A 50 -18.04 -14.72 -1.45
CA GLU A 50 -19.39 -14.16 -1.61
C GLU A 50 -20.16 -14.77 -2.80
N SER A 51 -19.47 -15.17 -3.88
CA SER A 51 -20.13 -15.84 -5.03
C SER A 51 -20.46 -17.32 -4.84
N HIS A 52 -19.89 -18.01 -3.85
CA HIS A 52 -20.20 -19.42 -3.55
C HIS A 52 -21.11 -19.62 -2.33
N GLY A 53 -21.67 -18.54 -1.76
CA GLY A 53 -22.66 -18.61 -0.68
C GLY A 53 -24.10 -18.82 -1.14
N GLY A 54 -24.36 -18.88 -2.45
CA GLY A 54 -25.69 -18.97 -3.04
C GLY A 54 -25.98 -20.32 -3.70
N GLY A 55 -26.21 -21.37 -2.91
CA GLY A 55 -26.95 -22.55 -3.35
C GLY A 55 -26.15 -23.85 -3.51
N GLY A 56 -26.54 -24.87 -2.72
CA GLY A 56 -26.15 -26.27 -2.93
C GLY A 56 -25.94 -27.02 -1.63
N GLY A 57 -26.94 -27.80 -1.20
CA GLY A 57 -27.01 -28.44 0.12
C GLY A 57 -26.01 -29.59 0.37
N GLY A 58 -25.79 -29.86 1.66
CA GLY A 58 -25.03 -31.00 2.17
C GLY A 58 -24.84 -30.85 3.68
N GLY A 59 -25.58 -31.62 4.48
CA GLY A 59 -25.74 -31.39 5.91
C GLY A 59 -24.58 -31.81 6.80
N GLY A 60 -24.65 -31.30 8.04
CA GLY A 60 -24.09 -31.95 9.22
C GLY A 60 -22.77 -31.38 9.74
N SER A 61 -22.85 -30.32 10.55
CA SER A 61 -22.09 -30.17 11.81
C SER A 61 -22.38 -28.79 12.40
N MET A 62 -23.04 -28.76 13.56
CA MET A 62 -23.11 -27.57 14.40
C MET A 62 -21.70 -27.23 14.88
N ASP A 63 -21.14 -26.12 14.42
CA ASP A 63 -20.07 -25.43 15.14
C ASP A 63 -20.39 -23.93 15.18
N MET A 64 -20.47 -23.42 16.40
CA MET A 64 -20.71 -22.01 16.71
C MET A 64 -19.43 -21.23 16.40
N GLY A 65 -19.35 -20.63 15.21
CA GLY A 65 -18.13 -19.94 14.77
C GLY A 65 -18.36 -18.81 13.76
N GLU A 66 -19.50 -18.14 13.78
CA GLU A 66 -19.86 -17.14 12.76
C GLU A 66 -19.19 -15.76 12.97
N ALA A 67 -18.46 -15.56 14.07
CA ALA A 67 -17.69 -14.34 14.34
C ALA A 67 -16.25 -14.35 13.78
N SER A 68 -15.71 -15.52 13.40
CA SER A 68 -14.28 -15.63 13.08
C SER A 68 -13.90 -14.99 11.74
N GLY A 69 -14.79 -15.03 10.74
CA GLY A 69 -14.43 -14.62 9.37
C GLY A 69 -14.23 -13.10 9.18
N GLY A 70 -15.03 -12.29 9.87
CA GLY A 70 -14.99 -10.83 9.79
C GLY A 70 -13.82 -10.24 10.60
N ASP A 71 -13.61 -10.72 11.82
CA ASP A 71 -12.50 -10.26 12.66
C ASP A 71 -11.14 -10.67 12.09
N ASP A 72 -11.05 -11.86 11.49
CA ASP A 72 -9.83 -12.32 10.79
C ASP A 72 -9.49 -11.44 9.57
N PHE A 73 -10.51 -10.90 8.87
CA PHE A 73 -10.30 -9.94 7.79
C PHE A 73 -9.67 -8.65 8.33
N TRP A 74 -10.31 -8.00 9.30
CA TRP A 74 -9.84 -6.72 9.83
C TRP A 74 -8.48 -6.83 10.51
N ASN A 75 -8.23 -7.92 11.25
CA ASN A 75 -6.92 -8.22 11.83
C ASN A 75 -5.84 -8.34 10.74
N ARG A 76 -6.15 -8.99 9.63
CA ARG A 76 -5.23 -9.14 8.50
C ARG A 76 -4.98 -7.83 7.77
N GLN A 77 -6.01 -7.00 7.56
CA GLN A 77 -5.84 -5.69 6.94
C GLN A 77 -4.99 -4.76 7.80
N ARG A 78 -5.24 -4.73 9.12
CA ARG A 78 -4.41 -3.98 10.07
C ARG A 78 -2.96 -4.46 10.05
N TRP A 79 -2.73 -5.77 10.05
CA TRP A 79 -1.38 -6.32 9.98
C TRP A 79 -0.64 -5.91 8.69
N LEU A 80 -1.32 -5.96 7.54
CA LEU A 80 -0.74 -5.52 6.27
C LEU A 80 -0.41 -4.03 6.28
N ALA A 81 -1.33 -3.19 6.76
CA ALA A 81 -1.13 -1.76 6.89
C ALA A 81 0.09 -1.44 7.76
N SER A 82 0.17 -2.02 8.96
CA SER A 82 1.33 -1.86 9.85
C SER A 82 2.63 -2.41 9.24
N ALA A 83 2.56 -3.45 8.41
CA ALA A 83 3.73 -3.99 7.72
C ALA A 83 4.24 -3.03 6.64
N VAL A 84 3.36 -2.42 5.85
CA VAL A 84 3.72 -1.41 4.83
C VAL A 84 4.25 -0.14 5.49
N GLU A 85 3.57 0.34 6.54
CA GLU A 85 3.95 1.56 7.27
C GLU A 85 5.35 1.47 7.86
N ARG A 86 5.71 0.34 8.51
CA ARG A 86 7.08 0.13 9.02
C ARG A 86 8.14 0.20 7.93
N ARG A 87 7.80 -0.20 6.70
CA ARG A 87 8.72 -0.08 5.56
C ARG A 87 8.84 1.35 5.09
N LEU A 88 7.73 2.09 4.96
CA LEU A 88 7.73 3.52 4.66
C LEU A 88 8.61 4.31 5.64
N GLN A 89 8.45 4.10 6.95
CA GLN A 89 9.26 4.76 7.98
C GLN A 89 10.76 4.43 7.86
N THR A 90 11.09 3.21 7.43
CA THR A 90 12.49 2.81 7.19
C THR A 90 13.07 3.55 5.98
N LEU A 91 12.27 3.73 4.92
CA LEU A 91 12.66 4.43 3.69
C LEU A 91 12.85 5.93 3.91
N GLU A 92 11.94 6.57 4.65
CA GLU A 92 12.03 7.99 5.00
C GLU A 92 13.26 8.29 5.86
N GLY A 93 13.56 7.38 6.80
CA GLY A 93 14.73 7.48 7.67
C GLY A 93 16.07 7.18 6.99
N ALA A 94 16.10 6.73 5.73
CA ALA A 94 17.31 6.45 4.96
C ALA A 94 17.77 7.64 4.08
N GLY A 95 17.00 8.73 4.03
CA GLY A 95 17.36 9.96 3.32
C GLY A 95 16.57 10.13 2.01
N SER A 96 15.55 10.99 2.07
CA SER A 96 14.67 11.41 0.96
C SER A 96 15.40 11.95 -0.30
N VAL A 97 16.67 12.34 -0.18
CA VAL A 97 17.45 13.02 -1.23
C VAL A 97 17.75 12.13 -2.45
N HIS A 98 17.68 10.79 -2.35
CA HIS A 98 18.15 9.88 -3.40
C HIS A 98 17.06 9.19 -4.24
N VAL A 99 15.77 9.39 -3.94
CA VAL A 99 14.68 8.70 -4.66
C VAL A 99 14.68 9.03 -6.15
N GLY A 100 15.07 10.25 -6.54
CA GLY A 100 15.14 10.69 -7.94
C GLY A 100 16.27 10.08 -8.77
N ASN A 101 17.28 9.46 -8.14
CA ASN A 101 18.47 8.92 -8.81
C ASN A 101 18.55 7.39 -8.78
N ASP A 102 17.76 6.73 -7.93
CA ASP A 102 17.71 5.27 -7.81
C ASP A 102 16.34 4.74 -8.29
N PRO A 103 16.27 4.14 -9.50
CA PRO A 103 15.02 3.59 -10.03
C PRO A 103 14.40 2.48 -9.17
N MET A 104 15.21 1.72 -8.43
CA MET A 104 14.71 0.66 -7.54
C MET A 104 14.11 1.27 -6.28
N LEU A 105 14.75 2.29 -5.70
CA LEU A 105 14.18 3.01 -4.57
C LEU A 105 12.89 3.74 -4.98
N PHE A 106 12.86 4.32 -6.17
CA PHE A 106 11.65 4.89 -6.77
C PHE A 106 10.51 3.86 -6.84
N LEU A 107 10.79 2.67 -7.37
CA LEU A 107 9.80 1.58 -7.45
C LEU A 107 9.28 1.14 -6.09
N VAL A 108 10.18 1.04 -5.12
CA VAL A 108 9.88 0.71 -3.72
C VAL A 108 8.86 1.71 -3.14
N HIS A 109 9.09 3.01 -3.29
CA HIS A 109 8.12 4.02 -2.86
C HIS A 109 6.77 3.88 -3.58
N MET A 110 6.77 3.68 -4.90
CA MET A 110 5.55 3.49 -5.67
C MET A 110 4.77 2.24 -5.24
N LEU A 111 5.47 1.14 -4.92
CA LEU A 111 4.86 -0.11 -4.42
C LEU A 111 4.23 0.08 -3.04
N ALA A 112 4.91 0.77 -2.14
CA ALA A 112 4.39 1.05 -0.79
C ALA A 112 3.09 1.85 -0.85
N HIS A 113 3.09 2.98 -1.56
CA HIS A 113 1.90 3.82 -1.69
C HIS A 113 0.76 3.09 -2.43
N SER A 114 1.07 2.31 -3.47
CA SER A 114 0.06 1.48 -4.15
C SER A 114 -0.55 0.43 -3.22
N ALA A 115 0.24 -0.19 -2.33
CA ALA A 115 -0.28 -1.13 -1.34
C ALA A 115 -1.27 -0.46 -0.37
N VAL A 116 -0.97 0.75 0.12
CA VAL A 116 -1.90 1.54 0.96
C VAL A 116 -3.22 1.81 0.23
N ILE A 117 -3.17 2.22 -1.04
CA ILE A 117 -4.38 2.46 -1.84
C ILE A 117 -5.19 1.17 -2.02
N LYS A 118 -4.55 0.03 -2.32
CA LYS A 118 -5.25 -1.25 -2.46
C LYS A 118 -5.86 -1.73 -1.14
N LEU A 119 -5.21 -1.49 0.00
CA LEU A 119 -5.76 -1.76 1.33
C LEU A 119 -7.05 -0.96 1.56
N CYS A 120 -7.05 0.33 1.26
CA CYS A 120 -8.24 1.17 1.35
C CYS A 120 -9.39 0.63 0.50
N HIS A 121 -9.14 0.28 -0.77
CA HIS A 121 -10.18 -0.31 -1.62
C HIS A 121 -10.77 -1.61 -1.05
N MET A 122 -9.94 -2.49 -0.47
CA MET A 122 -10.45 -3.71 0.17
C MET A 122 -11.34 -3.42 1.37
N VAL A 123 -10.92 -2.46 2.21
CA VAL A 123 -11.68 -2.05 3.38
C VAL A 123 -13.00 -1.40 2.99
N GLN A 124 -13.00 -0.52 1.98
CA GLN A 124 -14.21 0.13 1.48
C GLN A 124 -15.19 -0.88 0.85
N GLY A 125 -14.67 -1.87 0.11
CA GLY A 125 -15.48 -2.96 -0.42
C GLY A 125 -16.14 -3.78 0.67
N ALA A 126 -15.40 -4.11 1.75
CA ALA A 126 -15.93 -4.83 2.89
C ALA A 126 -16.97 -4.02 3.67
N VAL A 127 -16.77 -2.70 3.82
CA VAL A 127 -17.70 -1.80 4.53
C VAL A 127 -19.02 -1.58 3.76
N SER A 128 -18.97 -1.72 2.44
CA SER A 128 -20.15 -1.54 1.58
C SER A 128 -21.08 -2.76 1.56
N SER A 129 -20.61 -3.95 1.97
CA SER A 129 -21.32 -5.21 1.80
C SER A 129 -21.96 -5.78 3.07
N ALA A 130 -21.66 -5.27 4.27
CA ALA A 130 -22.17 -5.84 5.52
C ALA A 130 -22.64 -4.78 6.54
N SER A 131 -23.16 -5.24 7.69
CA SER A 131 -23.44 -4.39 8.84
C SER A 131 -22.15 -4.23 9.65
N HIS A 132 -21.74 -2.98 9.90
CA HIS A 132 -20.44 -2.67 10.49
C HIS A 132 -20.54 -1.99 11.85
N THR A 133 -19.55 -2.27 12.69
CA THR A 133 -19.40 -1.58 13.98
C THR A 133 -18.85 -0.16 13.77
N VAL A 134 -19.09 0.72 14.74
CA VAL A 134 -18.56 2.10 14.73
C VAL A 134 -17.02 2.10 14.63
N GLU A 135 -16.35 1.13 15.26
CA GLU A 135 -14.89 0.99 15.19
C GLU A 135 -14.40 0.63 13.77
N GLN A 136 -15.12 -0.22 13.06
CA GLN A 136 -14.80 -0.59 11.68
C GLN A 136 -14.99 0.58 10.72
N LEU A 137 -16.04 1.40 10.93
CA LEU A 137 -16.24 2.64 10.16
C LEU A 137 -15.13 3.66 10.44
N HIS A 138 -14.72 3.82 11.69
CA HIS A 138 -13.60 4.68 12.05
C HIS A 138 -12.28 4.20 11.44
N ALA A 139 -12.02 2.89 11.46
CA ALA A 139 -10.85 2.30 10.80
C ALA A 139 -10.88 2.55 9.28
N ALA A 140 -12.04 2.40 8.64
CA ALA A 140 -12.19 2.66 7.21
C ALA A 140 -11.89 4.12 6.84
N ALA A 141 -12.32 5.08 7.66
CA ALA A 141 -11.99 6.49 7.48
C ALA A 141 -10.46 6.75 7.59
N ALA A 142 -9.77 6.07 8.51
CA ALA A 142 -8.31 6.16 8.61
C ALA A 142 -7.61 5.64 7.35
N PHE A 143 -8.02 4.47 6.83
CA PHE A 143 -7.50 3.93 5.57
C PHE A 143 -7.73 4.87 4.38
N GLU A 144 -8.86 5.57 4.37
CA GLU A 144 -9.19 6.57 3.36
C GLU A 144 -8.28 7.81 3.43
N GLN A 145 -7.99 8.30 4.63
CA GLN A 145 -7.04 9.40 4.81
C GLN A 145 -5.64 8.98 4.33
N GLU A 146 -5.16 7.80 4.73
CA GLU A 146 -3.86 7.26 4.33
C GLU A 146 -3.76 7.07 2.81
N ALA A 147 -4.78 6.50 2.18
CA ALA A 147 -4.82 6.32 0.73
C ALA A 147 -4.83 7.65 -0.03
N SER A 148 -5.44 8.69 0.53
CA SER A 148 -5.44 10.03 -0.05
C SER A 148 -4.04 10.64 -0.02
N SER A 149 -3.32 10.52 1.11
CA SER A 149 -1.92 10.93 1.21
C SER A 149 -1.02 10.12 0.26
N ALA A 150 -1.20 8.80 0.21
CA ALA A 150 -0.46 7.92 -0.68
C ALA A 150 -0.67 8.26 -2.16
N ALA A 151 -1.90 8.58 -2.57
CA ALA A 151 -2.19 8.99 -3.94
C ALA A 151 -1.49 10.32 -4.31
N ALA A 152 -1.46 11.30 -3.40
CA ALA A 152 -0.73 12.55 -3.60
C ALA A 152 0.78 12.31 -3.76
N GLU A 153 1.37 11.43 -2.95
CA GLU A 153 2.78 11.03 -3.10
C GLU A 153 3.05 10.31 -4.42
N MET A 154 2.15 9.44 -4.89
CA MET A 154 2.28 8.80 -6.19
C MET A 154 2.22 9.81 -7.34
N VAL A 155 1.40 10.86 -7.26
CA VAL A 155 1.41 11.96 -8.23
C VAL A 155 2.76 12.70 -8.20
N ARG A 156 3.30 12.99 -7.01
CA ARG A 156 4.61 13.63 -6.85
C ARG A 156 5.75 12.78 -7.43
N LEU A 157 5.74 11.48 -7.17
CA LEU A 157 6.70 10.52 -7.71
C LEU A 157 6.55 10.39 -9.23
N ALA A 158 5.34 10.32 -9.76
CA ALA A 158 5.10 10.18 -11.19
C ALA A 158 5.71 11.33 -12.02
N LYS A 159 5.82 12.54 -11.45
CA LYS A 159 6.51 13.68 -12.10
C LYS A 159 8.01 13.43 -12.35
N GLN A 160 8.62 12.47 -11.65
CA GLN A 160 10.03 12.09 -11.82
C GLN A 160 10.20 11.00 -12.89
N ILE A 161 9.16 10.27 -13.29
CA ILE A 161 9.24 9.20 -14.29
C ILE A 161 9.93 9.63 -15.60
N PRO A 162 9.73 10.85 -16.13
CA PRO A 162 10.44 11.31 -17.32
C PRO A 162 11.97 11.20 -17.23
N SER A 163 12.58 11.39 -16.05
CA SER A 163 14.04 11.32 -15.85
C SER A 163 14.59 9.90 -15.75
N PHE A 164 13.75 8.89 -15.54
CA PHE A 164 14.19 7.50 -15.45
C PHE A 164 14.14 6.82 -16.83
N GLY A 165 15.19 6.99 -17.63
CA GLY A 165 15.33 6.52 -19.03
C GLY A 165 14.60 5.22 -19.38
N TYR A 166 15.28 4.07 -19.26
CA TYR A 166 14.70 2.76 -19.59
C TYR A 166 13.77 2.19 -18.50
N PHE A 167 13.74 2.79 -17.31
CA PHE A 167 12.91 2.31 -16.21
C PHE A 167 11.40 2.41 -16.53
N LYS A 168 11.02 3.27 -17.46
CA LYS A 168 9.65 3.32 -18.02
C LYS A 168 9.19 1.98 -18.61
N ALA A 169 10.10 1.10 -19.02
CA ALA A 169 9.79 -0.24 -19.50
C ALA A 169 9.50 -1.24 -18.37
N HIS A 170 9.64 -0.85 -17.10
CA HIS A 170 9.46 -1.77 -15.97
C HIS A 170 8.01 -2.31 -15.92
N PRO A 171 7.81 -3.63 -15.84
CA PRO A 171 6.50 -4.27 -16.06
C PRO A 171 5.47 -3.89 -15.00
N PHE A 172 5.89 -3.58 -13.77
CA PHE A 172 4.97 -3.22 -12.69
C PHE A 172 4.57 -1.74 -12.70
N LEU A 173 5.36 -0.85 -13.31
CA LEU A 173 5.15 0.60 -13.21
C LEU A 173 3.76 1.05 -13.71
N PRO A 174 3.21 0.50 -14.82
CA PRO A 174 1.87 0.84 -15.27
C PRO A 174 0.76 0.47 -14.27
N ASP A 175 0.84 -0.70 -13.61
CA ASP A 175 -0.17 -1.10 -12.61
C ASP A 175 -0.18 -0.15 -11.42
N LEU A 176 0.99 0.31 -10.99
CA LEU A 176 1.11 1.25 -9.88
C LEU A 176 0.49 2.60 -10.24
N LEU A 177 0.82 3.15 -11.42
CA LEU A 177 0.22 4.40 -11.89
C LEU A 177 -1.30 4.28 -12.07
N ALA A 178 -1.76 3.19 -12.67
CA ALA A 178 -3.18 2.92 -12.86
C ALA A 178 -3.92 2.82 -11.52
N CYS A 179 -3.34 2.16 -10.52
CA CYS A 179 -3.90 2.04 -9.18
C CYS A 179 -4.20 3.40 -8.55
N ALA A 180 -3.26 4.36 -8.63
CA ALA A 180 -3.46 5.70 -8.11
C ALA A 180 -4.43 6.52 -8.97
N ALA A 181 -4.37 6.39 -10.29
CA ALA A 181 -5.27 7.08 -11.20
C ALA A 181 -6.73 6.65 -10.96
N SER A 182 -7.01 5.34 -10.87
CA SER A 182 -8.35 4.82 -10.57
C SER A 182 -8.88 5.34 -9.24
N TYR A 183 -8.04 5.36 -8.20
CA TYR A 183 -8.42 5.87 -6.89
C TYR A 183 -8.84 7.35 -6.97
N LEU A 184 -8.03 8.20 -7.62
CA LEU A 184 -8.33 9.62 -7.76
C LEU A 184 -9.57 9.87 -8.63
N THR A 185 -9.72 9.13 -9.73
CA THR A 185 -10.89 9.23 -10.63
C THR A 185 -12.19 8.88 -9.90
N SER A 186 -12.19 7.78 -9.13
CA SER A 186 -13.38 7.36 -8.35
C SER A 186 -13.85 8.42 -7.33
N ARG A 187 -12.96 9.36 -6.99
CA ARG A 187 -13.20 10.45 -6.03
C ARG A 187 -13.34 11.82 -6.67
N SER A 188 -13.22 11.93 -7.99
CA SER A 188 -13.30 13.21 -8.71
C SER A 188 -14.67 13.90 -8.62
N GLY A 189 -15.71 13.19 -8.16
CA GLY A 189 -17.00 13.79 -7.78
C GLY A 189 -16.95 14.61 -6.49
N ASN A 190 -15.85 14.52 -5.72
CA ASN A 190 -15.61 15.29 -4.51
C ASN A 190 -14.68 16.48 -4.82
N ALA A 191 -15.14 17.70 -4.52
CA ALA A 191 -14.52 18.96 -4.94
C ALA A 191 -13.05 19.14 -4.51
N ALA A 192 -12.63 18.48 -3.41
CA ALA A 192 -11.25 18.51 -2.93
C ALA A 192 -10.26 17.79 -3.86
N PHE A 193 -10.67 16.70 -4.51
CA PHE A 193 -9.81 15.86 -5.36
C PHE A 193 -9.85 16.28 -6.84
N SER A 194 -10.95 16.90 -7.27
CA SER A 194 -11.12 17.43 -8.63
C SER A 194 -10.17 18.60 -8.94
N ARG A 195 -9.74 19.35 -7.91
CA ARG A 195 -8.98 20.61 -8.08
C ARG A 195 -7.49 20.42 -8.39
N ASP A 196 -6.92 19.25 -8.11
CA ASP A 196 -5.46 19.06 -8.15
C ASP A 196 -4.94 18.45 -9.46
N GLY A 197 -5.82 18.04 -10.38
CA GLY A 197 -5.42 17.51 -11.69
C GLY A 197 -4.55 16.24 -11.62
N GLY A 198 -4.45 15.60 -10.44
CA GLY A 198 -3.52 14.50 -10.18
C GLY A 198 -3.82 13.26 -11.00
N ALA A 199 -5.11 12.94 -11.19
CA ALA A 199 -5.53 11.84 -12.06
C ALA A 199 -5.09 12.07 -13.52
N GLN A 200 -5.29 13.29 -14.04
CA GLN A 200 -4.86 13.67 -15.39
C GLN A 200 -3.34 13.61 -15.54
N GLN A 201 -2.59 14.01 -14.51
CA GLN A 201 -1.14 13.89 -14.50
C GLN A 201 -0.69 12.42 -14.60
N LEU A 202 -1.30 11.52 -13.84
CA LEU A 202 -0.98 10.08 -13.89
C LEU A 202 -1.35 9.46 -15.24
N LEU A 203 -2.52 9.82 -15.78
CA LEU A 203 -2.96 9.40 -17.11
C LEU A 203 -2.02 9.89 -18.21
N ARG A 204 -1.53 11.13 -18.11
CA ARG A 204 -0.53 11.66 -19.05
C ARG A 204 0.75 10.82 -19.02
N VAL A 205 1.28 10.50 -17.84
CA VAL A 205 2.48 9.67 -17.73
C VAL A 205 2.24 8.26 -18.28
N LEU A 206 1.07 7.67 -18.03
CA LEU A 206 0.68 6.39 -18.62
C LEU A 206 0.62 6.45 -20.16
N GLY A 207 0.07 7.52 -20.72
CA GLY A 207 0.03 7.76 -22.16
C GLY A 207 1.43 7.91 -22.77
N ASP A 208 2.33 8.64 -22.10
CA ASP A 208 3.73 8.78 -22.54
C ASP A 208 4.49 7.44 -22.54
N MET A 209 4.03 6.46 -21.75
CA MET A 209 4.59 5.11 -21.67
C MET A 209 3.99 4.13 -22.69
N GLU A 210 2.92 4.49 -23.40
CA GLU A 210 2.15 3.58 -24.27
C GLU A 210 3.02 2.91 -25.35
N GLY A 211 3.96 3.68 -25.93
CA GLY A 211 4.87 3.19 -26.98
C GLY A 211 6.00 2.28 -26.46
N ILE A 212 6.22 2.25 -25.14
CA ILE A 212 7.35 1.57 -24.50
C ILE A 212 6.87 0.36 -23.69
N ASN A 213 5.65 0.41 -23.16
CA ASN A 213 5.09 -0.61 -22.28
C ASN A 213 3.66 -0.99 -22.69
N ILE A 214 3.49 -2.24 -23.14
CA ILE A 214 2.20 -2.77 -23.60
C ILE A 214 1.12 -2.77 -22.51
N LEU A 215 1.49 -2.85 -21.24
CA LEU A 215 0.54 -2.80 -20.13
C LEU A 215 0.06 -1.36 -19.88
N ALA A 216 0.94 -0.37 -20.11
CA ALA A 216 0.55 1.05 -20.03
C ALA A 216 -0.56 1.37 -21.04
N ARG A 217 -0.47 0.83 -22.26
CA ARG A 217 -1.53 0.93 -23.27
C ARG A 217 -2.88 0.46 -22.75
N GLY A 218 -2.92 -0.76 -22.20
CA GLY A 218 -4.16 -1.35 -21.68
C GLY A 218 -4.79 -0.51 -20.57
N TYR A 219 -3.98 -0.11 -19.59
CA TYR A 219 -4.47 0.72 -18.47
C TYR A 219 -4.91 2.11 -18.92
N PHE A 220 -4.15 2.77 -19.80
CA PHE A 220 -4.48 4.10 -20.29
C PHE A 220 -5.82 4.10 -21.06
N GLN A 221 -6.03 3.11 -21.94
CA GLN A 221 -7.27 2.98 -22.69
C GLN A 221 -8.45 2.68 -21.77
N GLY A 222 -8.31 1.76 -20.82
CA GLY A 222 -9.37 1.43 -19.87
C GLY A 222 -9.79 2.63 -19.02
N LEU A 223 -8.83 3.33 -18.40
CA LEU A 223 -9.14 4.45 -17.51
C LEU A 223 -9.68 5.69 -18.22
N ARG A 224 -9.36 5.87 -19.50
CA ARG A 224 -9.92 6.96 -20.32
C ARG A 224 -11.40 6.73 -20.67
N LEU A 225 -11.84 5.48 -20.73
CA LEU A 225 -13.24 5.14 -21.00
C LEU A 225 -14.13 5.30 -19.75
N ASP A 226 -13.53 5.28 -18.56
CA ASP A 226 -14.23 5.38 -17.27
C ASP A 226 -14.33 6.84 -16.73
N THR A 227 -13.62 7.80 -17.36
CA THR A 227 -13.70 9.26 -17.11
C THR A 227 -14.58 9.96 -18.11
#